data_AF-A0A3B9QLV0-F1
#
_entry.id   AF-A0A3B9QLV0-F1
#
_cell.length_a   1.000
_cell.length_b   1.000
_cell.length_c   1.000
_cell.angle_alpha   90.00
_cell.angle_beta   90.00
_cell.angle_gamma   90.00
#
_symmetry.space_group_name_H-M   'P 1'
#
loop_
_entity.id
_entity.type
_entity.pdbx_description
1 polymer ?
#
loop_
_entity_poly.entity_id
_entity_poly.type
_entity_poly.pdbx_seq_one_letter_code
_entity_poly.pdbx_strand_id
1 'polypeptide(L)'
;MKSLLSVVAVGLLGLSSLPQSVEDLLGSADGMFQEVWASEYTQEKHLVLESRLREAIALYEEAISQEETNVHALTMLARCYYTLADVFLLEDEEKKAAYVAGQGYGERALRATPGFVEREEEDGFVAAVRACQEVGALYWTYANWARKDEYDKLGAIFRGDAPKLEALILRCAELDRGYMCAGPLRALGAFWGGLPRLPFGTYRQNLDRAHQYLSQAVELCPEYLENLRFMVEFYLEPKGEEEEAQALLERIVKAPLGDYPLYNSLTKLWAWQRLSG
;
A
#
# COMPACT_ATOMS: atom_id res chain seq x y z
N MET A 1 -35.23 34.28 61.25
CA MET A 1 -34.31 33.22 60.77
C MET A 1 -34.20 33.34 59.26
N LYS A 2 -33.11 33.92 58.75
CA LYS A 2 -32.84 34.03 57.31
C LYS A 2 -31.90 32.88 56.94
N SER A 3 -32.36 31.97 56.09
CA SER A 3 -31.57 30.84 55.62
C SER A 3 -30.66 31.29 54.48
N LEU A 4 -29.36 31.04 54.63
CA LEU A 4 -28.31 31.33 53.66
C LEU A 4 -28.20 30.13 52.70
N LEU A 5 -28.63 30.30 51.45
CA LEU A 5 -28.37 29.31 50.39
C LEU A 5 -26.96 29.59 49.83
N SER A 6 -26.03 28.69 50.13
CA SER A 6 -24.70 28.67 49.52
C SER A 6 -24.79 27.98 48.16
N VAL A 7 -24.56 28.72 47.08
CA VAL A 7 -24.38 28.17 45.74
C VAL A 7 -22.95 27.63 45.66
N VAL A 8 -22.81 26.31 45.57
CA VAL A 8 -21.53 25.66 45.22
C VAL A 8 -21.43 25.68 43.70
N ALA A 9 -20.54 26.52 43.18
CA ALA A 9 -20.14 26.46 41.77
C ALA A 9 -19.18 25.27 41.59
N VAL A 10 -19.66 24.20 40.95
CA VAL A 10 -18.80 23.12 40.47
C VAL A 10 -18.13 23.60 39.19
N GLY A 11 -16.86 23.97 39.29
CA GLY A 11 -16.02 24.24 38.14
C GLY A 11 -15.70 22.92 37.42
N LEU A 12 -16.25 22.74 36.21
CA LEU A 12 -15.77 21.76 35.25
C LEU A 12 -14.37 22.21 34.79
N LEU A 13 -13.33 21.69 35.44
CA LEU A 13 -11.98 21.72 34.89
C LEU A 13 -11.97 20.78 33.68
N GLY A 14 -12.03 21.36 32.48
CA GLY A 14 -11.68 20.65 31.27
C GLY A 14 -10.24 20.15 31.42
N LEU A 15 -10.06 18.83 31.45
CA LEU A 15 -8.76 18.21 31.31
C LEU A 15 -8.27 18.54 29.89
N SER A 16 -7.57 19.65 29.74
CA SER A 16 -6.73 19.87 28.55
C SER A 16 -5.62 18.85 28.61
N SER A 17 -5.76 17.76 27.84
CA SER A 17 -4.68 16.85 27.54
C SER A 17 -3.50 17.67 27.03
N LEU A 18 -2.32 17.47 27.61
CA LEU A 18 -1.10 18.10 27.10
C LEU A 18 -0.94 17.73 25.63
N PRO A 19 -0.49 18.65 24.75
CA PRO A 19 -0.25 18.33 23.36
C PRO A 19 0.74 17.16 23.29
N GLN A 20 0.35 16.09 22.59
CA GLN A 20 1.22 14.92 22.40
C GLN A 20 2.40 15.32 21.49
N SER A 21 3.59 14.81 21.80
CA SER A 21 4.75 15.04 20.93
C SER A 21 4.59 14.25 19.63
N VAL A 22 5.26 14.69 18.56
CA VAL A 22 5.31 13.94 17.29
C VAL A 22 5.76 12.50 17.53
N GLU A 23 6.78 12.27 18.37
CA GLU A 23 7.26 10.92 18.69
C GLU A 23 6.18 10.04 19.34
N ASP A 24 5.40 10.58 20.27
CA ASP A 24 4.29 9.86 20.93
C ASP A 24 3.16 9.52 19.94
N LEU A 25 2.85 10.46 19.04
CA LEU A 25 1.84 10.26 17.98
C LEU A 25 2.28 9.15 17.03
N LEU A 26 3.53 9.18 16.57
CA LEU A 26 4.08 8.17 15.67
C LEU A 26 4.12 6.80 16.32
N GLY A 27 4.62 6.69 17.55
CA GLY A 27 4.66 5.41 18.27
C GLY A 27 3.28 4.80 18.48
N SER A 28 2.27 5.63 18.76
CA SER A 28 0.88 5.19 18.89
C SER A 28 0.31 4.73 17.54
N ALA A 29 0.52 5.51 16.48
CA ALA A 29 0.06 5.19 15.13
C ALA A 29 0.71 3.91 14.57
N ASP A 30 2.02 3.74 14.79
CA ASP A 30 2.78 2.54 14.40
C ASP A 30 2.22 1.30 15.11
N GLY A 31 1.96 1.39 16.42
CA GLY A 31 1.36 0.30 17.19
C GLY A 31 -0.03 -0.09 16.66
N MET A 32 -0.88 0.89 16.39
CA MET A 32 -2.23 0.66 15.84
C MET A 32 -2.17 0.04 14.44
N PHE A 33 -1.30 0.54 13.57
CA PHE A 33 -1.12 -0.06 12.25
C PHE A 33 -0.60 -1.49 12.35
N GLN A 34 0.35 -1.77 13.25
CA GLN A 34 0.89 -3.11 13.45
C GLN A 34 -0.16 -4.09 13.97
N GLU A 35 -1.09 -3.65 14.84
CA GLU A 35 -2.25 -4.46 15.25
C GLU A 35 -3.09 -4.90 14.04
N VAL A 36 -3.34 -3.98 13.10
CA VAL A 36 -4.08 -4.28 11.86
C VAL A 36 -3.29 -5.26 11.00
N TRP A 37 -2.01 -4.98 10.76
CA TRP A 37 -1.13 -5.77 9.89
C TRP A 37 -0.93 -7.21 10.39
N ALA A 38 -0.82 -7.39 11.70
CA ALA A 38 -0.62 -8.69 12.34
C ALA A 38 -1.93 -9.45 12.62
N SER A 39 -3.08 -8.91 12.20
CA SER A 39 -4.38 -9.56 12.39
C SER A 39 -4.81 -10.34 11.17
N GLU A 40 -5.31 -11.56 11.38
CA GLU A 40 -6.08 -12.27 10.35
C GLU A 40 -7.34 -11.48 10.00
N TYR A 41 -7.59 -11.25 8.72
CA TYR A 41 -8.87 -10.73 8.25
C TYR A 41 -9.95 -11.82 8.27
N THR A 42 -11.06 -11.51 8.92
CA THR A 42 -12.34 -12.21 8.81
C THR A 42 -13.46 -11.18 8.63
N GLN A 43 -14.62 -11.61 8.14
CA GLN A 43 -15.77 -10.72 7.99
C GLN A 43 -16.21 -10.12 9.33
N GLU A 44 -16.09 -10.86 10.44
CA GLU A 44 -16.44 -10.31 11.77
C GLU A 44 -15.46 -9.25 12.25
N LYS A 45 -14.18 -9.33 11.85
CA LYS A 45 -13.14 -8.38 12.25
C LYS A 45 -13.08 -7.14 11.37
N HIS A 46 -13.72 -7.15 10.20
CA HIS A 46 -13.64 -6.08 9.21
C HIS A 46 -13.78 -4.68 9.81
N LEU A 47 -14.90 -4.40 10.48
CA LEU A 47 -15.19 -3.07 11.02
C LEU A 47 -14.22 -2.64 12.12
N VAL A 48 -13.77 -3.57 12.96
CA VAL A 48 -12.83 -3.28 14.05
C VAL A 48 -11.44 -2.95 13.51
N LEU A 49 -10.97 -3.73 12.54
CA LEU A 49 -9.67 -3.49 11.91
C LEU A 49 -9.67 -2.22 11.05
N GLU A 50 -10.76 -1.94 10.34
CA GLU A 50 -10.91 -0.68 9.60
C GLU A 50 -10.88 0.53 10.55
N SER A 51 -11.65 0.49 11.65
CA SER A 51 -11.66 1.57 12.65
C SER A 51 -10.26 1.80 13.21
N ARG A 52 -9.54 0.72 13.54
CA ARG A 52 -8.17 0.81 14.04
C ARG A 52 -7.22 1.44 13.03
N LEU A 53 -7.34 1.09 11.76
CA LEU A 53 -6.53 1.69 10.69
C LEU A 53 -6.81 3.19 10.54
N ARG A 54 -8.08 3.60 10.66
CA ARG A 54 -8.48 5.02 10.60
C ARG A 54 -7.97 5.81 11.79
N GLU A 55 -7.94 5.22 12.98
CA GLU A 55 -7.30 5.82 14.17
C GLU A 55 -5.79 6.03 13.93
N ALA A 56 -5.10 5.04 13.36
CA ALA A 56 -3.69 5.19 12.99
C ALA A 56 -3.48 6.33 11.97
N ILE A 57 -4.33 6.41 10.94
CA ILE A 57 -4.31 7.51 9.95
C ILE A 57 -4.42 8.87 10.64
N ALA A 58 -5.41 9.05 11.53
CA ALA A 58 -5.64 10.31 12.21
C ALA A 58 -4.42 10.75 13.03
N LEU A 59 -3.74 9.82 13.71
CA LEU A 59 -2.53 10.11 14.47
C LEU A 59 -1.34 10.49 13.58
N TYR A 60 -1.15 9.83 12.44
CA TYR A 60 -0.12 10.26 11.48
C TYR A 60 -0.45 11.62 10.86
N GLU A 61 -1.71 11.92 10.57
CA GLU A 61 -2.13 13.24 10.08
C GLU A 61 -1.86 14.33 11.12
N GLU A 62 -2.12 14.05 12.40
CA GLU A 62 -1.77 14.95 13.50
C GLU A 62 -0.26 15.17 13.58
N ALA A 63 0.55 14.10 13.48
CA ALA A 63 2.01 14.21 13.45
C ALA A 63 2.50 15.08 12.28
N ILE A 64 1.92 14.91 11.08
CA ILE A 64 2.24 15.71 9.90
C ILE A 64 1.78 17.17 10.04
N SER A 65 0.72 17.45 10.80
CA SER A 65 0.32 18.83 11.08
C SER A 65 1.33 19.58 11.96
N GLN A 66 2.14 18.84 12.75
CA GLN A 66 3.20 19.39 13.58
C GLN A 66 4.56 19.40 12.85
N GLU A 67 4.82 18.39 12.02
CA GLU A 67 6.05 18.25 11.24
C GLU A 67 5.74 17.79 9.79
N GLU A 68 5.47 18.76 8.91
CA GLU A 68 4.93 18.50 7.57
C GLU A 68 5.81 17.64 6.64
N THR A 69 7.11 17.55 6.95
CA THR A 69 8.14 16.87 6.16
C THR A 69 8.64 15.59 6.80
N ASN A 70 7.97 15.09 7.84
CA ASN A 70 8.34 13.82 8.48
C ASN A 70 8.15 12.64 7.51
N VAL A 71 9.25 12.13 6.94
CA VAL A 71 9.26 11.09 5.89
C VAL A 71 8.59 9.79 6.35
N HIS A 72 8.78 9.40 7.60
CA HIS A 72 8.17 8.19 8.17
C HIS A 72 6.64 8.30 8.16
N ALA A 73 6.11 9.38 8.75
CA ALA A 73 4.67 9.61 8.82
C ALA A 73 4.02 9.72 7.43
N LEU A 74 4.67 10.41 6.48
CA LEU A 74 4.20 10.48 5.09
C LEU A 74 4.19 9.10 4.41
N THR A 75 5.24 8.30 4.61
CA THR A 75 5.33 6.94 4.07
C THR A 75 4.26 6.03 4.68
N MET A 76 4.05 6.12 6.00
CA MET A 76 3.04 5.34 6.69
C MET A 76 1.62 5.75 6.29
N LEU A 77 1.33 7.04 6.09
CA LEU A 77 0.05 7.48 5.52
C LEU A 77 -0.18 6.87 4.14
N ALA A 78 0.81 6.89 3.25
CA ALA A 78 0.70 6.25 1.95
C ALA A 78 0.36 4.76 2.07
N ARG A 79 1.03 4.04 2.99
CA ARG A 79 0.75 2.63 3.28
C ARG A 79 -0.64 2.39 3.89
N CYS A 80 -1.06 3.24 4.82
CA CYS A 80 -2.36 3.14 5.47
C CYS A 80 -3.49 3.35 4.46
N TYR A 81 -3.39 4.36 3.60
CA TYR A 81 -4.39 4.60 2.55
C TYR A 81 -4.44 3.48 1.52
N TYR A 82 -3.29 2.92 1.12
CA TYR A 82 -3.27 1.71 0.29
C TYR A 82 -4.01 0.57 0.97
N THR A 83 -3.70 0.31 2.24
CA THR A 83 -4.31 -0.78 3.01
C THR A 83 -5.81 -0.55 3.21
N LEU A 84 -6.23 0.69 3.46
CA LEU A 84 -7.63 1.06 3.59
C LEU A 84 -8.40 0.73 2.31
N ALA A 85 -7.86 1.17 1.17
CA ALA A 85 -8.44 0.90 -0.13
C ALA A 85 -8.47 -0.59 -0.48
N ASP A 86 -7.37 -1.30 -0.29
CA ASP A 86 -7.22 -2.69 -0.77
C ASP A 86 -7.98 -3.69 0.10
N VAL A 87 -8.07 -3.43 1.41
CA VAL A 87 -8.62 -4.39 2.38
C VAL A 87 -10.06 -4.07 2.81
N PHE A 88 -10.38 -2.79 3.03
CA PHE A 88 -11.58 -2.41 3.77
C PHE A 88 -12.64 -1.71 2.92
N LEU A 89 -12.24 -0.90 1.93
CA LEU A 89 -13.20 -0.18 1.09
C LEU A 89 -13.78 -1.06 -0.02
N LEU A 90 -15.10 -0.97 -0.19
CA LEU A 90 -15.85 -1.75 -1.17
C LEU A 90 -16.16 -0.96 -2.45
N GLU A 91 -16.54 0.31 -2.30
CA GLU A 91 -16.97 1.15 -3.41
C GLU A 91 -15.78 1.69 -4.20
N ASP A 92 -15.82 1.54 -5.52
CA ASP A 92 -14.71 1.90 -6.41
C ASP A 92 -14.27 3.38 -6.29
N GLU A 93 -15.22 4.29 -6.13
CA GLU A 93 -14.91 5.72 -5.95
C GLU A 93 -14.20 5.99 -4.61
N GLU A 94 -14.58 5.29 -3.53
CA GLU A 94 -13.91 5.42 -2.23
C GLU A 94 -12.51 4.82 -2.27
N LYS A 95 -12.34 3.64 -2.88
CA LYS A 95 -11.04 3.01 -3.10
C LYS A 95 -10.11 3.92 -3.90
N LYS A 96 -10.61 4.45 -5.02
CA LYS A 96 -9.87 5.40 -5.86
C LYS A 96 -9.48 6.65 -5.08
N ALA A 97 -10.38 7.24 -4.31
CA ALA A 97 -10.08 8.42 -3.49
C ALA A 97 -8.98 8.12 -2.46
N ALA A 98 -9.03 6.96 -1.80
CA ALA A 98 -7.99 6.53 -0.89
C ALA A 98 -6.65 6.32 -1.60
N TYR A 99 -6.60 5.68 -2.78
CA TYR A 99 -5.36 5.57 -3.56
C TYR A 99 -4.81 6.94 -4.00
N VAL A 100 -5.67 7.90 -4.36
CA VAL A 100 -5.24 9.27 -4.67
C VAL A 100 -4.62 9.94 -3.44
N ALA A 101 -5.25 9.81 -2.26
CA ALA A 101 -4.70 10.34 -1.01
C ALA A 101 -3.34 9.69 -0.70
N GLY A 102 -3.26 8.36 -0.77
CA GLY A 102 -2.03 7.61 -0.52
C GLY A 102 -0.91 7.96 -1.49
N GLN A 103 -1.21 8.15 -2.77
CA GLN A 103 -0.23 8.67 -3.74
C GLN A 103 0.27 10.05 -3.31
N GLY A 104 -0.62 10.96 -2.92
CA GLY A 104 -0.25 12.30 -2.49
C GLY A 104 0.73 12.29 -1.30
N TYR A 105 0.49 11.45 -0.30
CA TYR A 105 1.42 11.28 0.83
C TYR A 105 2.75 10.63 0.40
N GLY A 106 2.71 9.62 -0.47
CA GLY A 106 3.93 8.98 -0.98
C GLY A 106 4.81 9.96 -1.76
N GLU A 107 4.21 10.76 -2.62
CA GLU A 107 4.92 11.80 -3.37
C GLU A 107 5.51 12.88 -2.45
N ARG A 108 4.78 13.26 -1.39
CA ARG A 108 5.33 14.15 -0.36
C ARG A 108 6.51 13.50 0.37
N ALA A 109 6.45 12.21 0.68
CA ALA A 109 7.55 11.48 1.32
C ALA A 109 8.81 11.49 0.44
N LEU A 110 8.65 11.27 -0.87
CA LEU A 110 9.75 11.39 -1.84
C LEU A 110 10.36 12.79 -1.81
N ARG A 111 9.54 13.84 -1.88
CA ARG A 111 10.01 15.24 -1.92
C ARG A 111 10.54 15.75 -0.58
N ALA A 112 10.19 15.12 0.53
CA ALA A 112 10.79 15.36 1.84
C ALA A 112 12.17 14.71 2.00
N THR A 113 12.56 13.81 1.08
CA THR A 113 13.89 13.20 1.09
C THR A 113 14.95 14.22 0.63
N PRO A 114 16.10 14.37 1.33
CA PRO A 114 17.16 15.30 0.95
C PRO A 114 17.60 15.16 -0.51
N GLY A 115 17.66 16.28 -1.23
CA GLY A 115 18.10 16.34 -2.63
C GLY A 115 17.09 15.86 -3.68
N PHE A 116 15.92 15.34 -3.29
CA PHE A 116 14.93 14.86 -4.26
C PHE A 116 14.36 16.00 -5.10
N VAL A 117 13.93 17.09 -4.46
CA VAL A 117 13.32 18.25 -5.14
C VAL A 117 14.32 18.90 -6.10
N GLU A 118 15.55 19.14 -5.62
CA GLU A 118 16.63 19.71 -6.43
C GLU A 118 16.87 18.85 -7.70
N ARG A 119 16.94 17.53 -7.53
CA ARG A 119 17.13 16.60 -8.66
C ARG A 119 15.92 16.54 -9.58
N GLU A 120 14.71 16.63 -9.04
CA GLU A 120 13.46 16.62 -9.81
C GLU A 120 13.36 17.88 -10.68
N GLU A 121 13.77 19.04 -10.15
CA GLU A 121 13.80 20.32 -10.88
C GLU A 121 14.85 20.33 -11.99
N GLU A 122 16.04 19.77 -11.74
CA GLU A 122 17.15 19.76 -12.69
C GLU A 122 16.97 18.72 -13.81
N ASP A 123 16.65 17.48 -13.44
CA ASP A 123 16.71 16.32 -14.34
C ASP A 123 15.37 15.58 -14.50
N GLY A 124 14.32 16.03 -13.81
CA GLY A 124 12.99 15.45 -13.85
C GLY A 124 12.76 14.30 -12.87
N PHE A 125 11.48 13.97 -12.67
CA PHE A 125 11.02 12.99 -11.68
C PHE A 125 11.73 11.63 -11.73
N VAL A 126 11.93 11.06 -12.92
CA VAL A 126 12.59 9.74 -13.06
C VAL A 126 14.04 9.78 -12.57
N ALA A 127 14.75 10.87 -12.80
CA ALA A 127 16.12 11.03 -12.32
C ALA A 127 16.16 11.19 -10.79
N ALA A 128 15.24 11.96 -10.22
CA ALA A 128 15.08 12.10 -8.77
C ALA A 128 14.76 10.76 -8.09
N VAL A 129 13.82 10.00 -8.66
CA VAL A 129 13.48 8.64 -8.21
C VAL A 129 14.71 7.74 -8.23
N ARG A 130 15.50 7.73 -9.30
CA ARG A 130 16.72 6.90 -9.39
C ARG A 130 17.79 7.27 -8.35
N ALA A 131 17.80 8.51 -7.88
CA ALA A 131 18.71 8.98 -6.83
C ALA A 131 18.17 8.72 -5.40
N CYS A 132 16.86 8.55 -5.25
CA CYS A 132 16.21 8.32 -3.96
C CYS A 132 16.70 7.02 -3.30
N GLN A 133 16.84 7.06 -1.97
CA GLN A 133 17.23 5.93 -1.12
C GLN A 133 16.09 5.44 -0.21
N GLU A 134 14.95 6.16 -0.16
CA GLU A 134 13.84 5.86 0.73
C GLU A 134 12.95 4.75 0.14
N VAL A 135 13.30 3.50 0.45
CA VAL A 135 12.63 2.28 -0.08
C VAL A 135 11.11 2.32 0.14
N GLY A 136 10.67 2.69 1.34
CA GLY A 136 9.25 2.76 1.68
C GLY A 136 8.50 3.82 0.88
N ALA A 137 9.07 5.03 0.76
CA ALA A 137 8.48 6.10 -0.03
C ALA A 137 8.35 5.71 -1.51
N LEU A 138 9.39 5.09 -2.08
CA LEU A 138 9.36 4.56 -3.45
C LEU A 138 8.24 3.54 -3.64
N TYR A 139 8.18 2.54 -2.76
CA TYR A 139 7.22 1.44 -2.86
C TYR A 139 5.77 1.90 -2.71
N TRP A 140 5.46 2.67 -1.66
CA TRP A 140 4.08 3.07 -1.38
C TRP A 140 3.59 4.18 -2.30
N THR A 141 4.48 5.00 -2.86
CA THR A 141 4.12 5.89 -3.99
C THR A 141 3.71 5.06 -5.21
N TYR A 142 4.52 4.07 -5.59
CA TYR A 142 4.19 3.17 -6.70
C TYR A 142 2.86 2.45 -6.45
N ALA A 143 2.69 1.84 -5.27
CA ALA A 143 1.55 0.98 -4.98
C ALA A 143 0.22 1.75 -5.11
N ASN A 144 0.15 2.95 -4.55
CA ASN A 144 -1.04 3.79 -4.67
C ASN A 144 -1.25 4.33 -6.09
N TRP A 145 -0.19 4.81 -6.75
CA TRP A 145 -0.30 5.36 -8.10
C TRP A 145 -0.74 4.28 -9.10
N ALA A 146 -0.12 3.09 -9.07
CA ALA A 146 -0.47 1.99 -9.96
C ALA A 146 -1.95 1.59 -9.80
N ARG A 147 -2.44 1.46 -8.56
CA ARG A 147 -3.86 1.15 -8.29
C ARG A 147 -4.81 2.25 -8.74
N LYS A 148 -4.45 3.53 -8.53
CA LYS A 148 -5.23 4.66 -9.06
C LYS A 148 -5.34 4.60 -10.59
N ASP A 149 -4.25 4.28 -11.28
CA ASP A 149 -4.23 4.22 -12.75
C ASP A 149 -5.10 3.07 -13.32
N GLU A 150 -5.41 2.04 -12.54
CA GLU A 150 -6.35 0.98 -12.96
C GLU A 150 -7.76 1.52 -13.25
N TYR A 151 -8.16 2.61 -12.58
CA TYR A 151 -9.45 3.30 -12.77
C TYR A 151 -9.48 4.24 -13.99
N ASP A 152 -8.33 4.59 -14.56
CA ASP A 152 -8.20 5.49 -15.72
C ASP A 152 -7.00 5.10 -16.59
N LYS A 153 -7.07 3.90 -17.17
CA LYS A 153 -5.97 3.32 -17.97
C LYS A 153 -5.60 4.17 -19.18
N LEU A 154 -6.59 4.76 -19.86
CA LEU A 154 -6.35 5.62 -21.02
C LEU A 154 -5.68 6.92 -20.59
N GLY A 155 -6.17 7.57 -19.53
CA GLY A 155 -5.54 8.78 -19.01
C GLY A 155 -4.13 8.52 -18.51
N ALA A 156 -3.86 7.38 -17.87
CA ALA A 156 -2.52 6.98 -17.43
C ALA A 156 -1.52 6.86 -18.61
N ILE A 157 -1.98 6.32 -19.74
CA ILE A 157 -1.18 6.28 -20.99
C ILE A 157 -0.89 7.71 -21.48
N PHE A 158 -1.91 8.57 -21.54
CA PHE A 158 -1.73 9.95 -22.00
C PHE A 158 -0.85 10.81 -21.09
N ARG A 159 -0.88 10.57 -19.77
CA ARG A 159 0.00 11.22 -18.78
C ARG A 159 1.44 10.69 -18.80
N GLY A 160 1.68 9.56 -19.46
CA GLY A 160 2.98 8.91 -19.49
C GLY A 160 3.40 8.39 -18.12
N ASP A 161 2.48 7.74 -17.41
CA ASP A 161 2.72 7.29 -16.03
C ASP A 161 3.59 6.02 -15.98
N ALA A 162 3.57 5.17 -17.02
CA ALA A 162 4.31 3.90 -17.05
C ALA A 162 5.84 4.02 -16.81
N PRO A 163 6.59 4.96 -17.45
CA PRO A 163 8.00 5.17 -17.11
C PRO A 163 8.26 5.58 -15.65
N LYS A 164 7.34 6.34 -15.05
CA LYS A 164 7.47 6.81 -13.66
C LYS A 164 7.23 5.66 -12.69
N LEU A 165 6.18 4.88 -12.92
CA LEU A 165 5.85 3.68 -12.15
C LEU A 165 6.99 2.65 -12.24
N GLU A 166 7.49 2.36 -13.45
CA GLU A 166 8.63 1.46 -13.63
C GLU A 166 9.87 1.95 -12.86
N ALA A 167 10.19 3.25 -12.95
CA ALA A 167 11.34 3.82 -12.26
C ALA A 167 11.24 3.68 -10.73
N LEU A 168 10.06 3.96 -10.15
CA LEU A 168 9.82 3.84 -8.71
C LEU A 168 10.10 2.41 -8.23
N ILE A 169 9.50 1.43 -8.90
CA ILE A 169 9.55 0.05 -8.42
C ILE A 169 10.85 -0.66 -8.79
N LEU A 170 11.49 -0.33 -9.91
CA LEU A 170 12.85 -0.78 -10.22
C LEU A 170 13.83 -0.26 -9.17
N ARG A 171 13.75 1.03 -8.82
CA ARG A 171 14.63 1.59 -7.80
C ARG A 171 14.43 0.91 -6.44
N CYS A 172 13.18 0.67 -6.08
CA CYS A 172 12.86 -0.08 -4.86
C CYS A 172 13.51 -1.48 -4.89
N ALA A 173 13.38 -2.21 -6.00
CA ALA A 173 14.00 -3.53 -6.16
C ALA A 173 15.54 -3.50 -6.19
N GLU A 174 16.16 -2.43 -6.70
CA GLU A 174 17.62 -2.25 -6.65
C GLU A 174 18.14 -2.08 -5.21
N LEU A 175 17.39 -1.35 -4.39
CA LEU A 175 17.76 -1.04 -3.00
C LEU A 175 17.48 -2.20 -2.06
N ASP A 176 16.27 -2.77 -2.14
CA ASP A 176 15.85 -3.88 -1.29
C ASP A 176 14.83 -4.76 -2.03
N ARG A 177 15.35 -5.87 -2.56
CA ARG A 177 14.53 -6.89 -3.25
C ARG A 177 13.57 -7.61 -2.31
N GLY A 178 13.91 -7.69 -1.02
CA GLY A 178 13.14 -8.40 0.00
C GLY A 178 12.05 -7.55 0.65
N TYR A 179 12.05 -6.23 0.40
CA TYR A 179 11.08 -5.30 0.98
C TYR A 179 9.65 -5.82 0.83
N MET A 180 8.89 -5.82 1.94
CA MET A 180 7.51 -6.31 1.97
C MET A 180 7.34 -7.71 1.37
N CYS A 181 8.28 -8.60 1.70
CA CYS A 181 8.26 -10.00 1.27
C CYS A 181 8.23 -10.14 -0.26
N ALA A 182 9.27 -9.56 -0.87
CA ALA A 182 9.45 -9.47 -2.32
C ALA A 182 8.42 -8.59 -3.05
N GLY A 183 7.84 -7.61 -2.34
CA GLY A 183 6.88 -6.64 -2.89
C GLY A 183 7.34 -5.99 -4.19
N PRO A 184 8.59 -5.47 -4.30
CA PRO A 184 9.07 -4.83 -5.54
C PRO A 184 9.09 -5.77 -6.75
N LEU A 185 9.46 -7.04 -6.54
CA LEU A 185 9.47 -8.06 -7.59
C LEU A 185 8.04 -8.44 -7.99
N ARG A 186 7.16 -8.65 -7.01
CA ARG A 186 5.73 -8.90 -7.25
C ARG A 186 5.09 -7.77 -8.05
N ALA A 187 5.38 -6.52 -7.68
CA ALA A 187 4.89 -5.33 -8.33
C ALA A 187 5.42 -5.16 -9.76
N LEU A 188 6.71 -5.42 -10.02
CA LEU A 188 7.27 -5.48 -11.38
C LEU A 188 6.61 -6.55 -12.24
N GLY A 189 6.31 -7.70 -11.64
CA GLY A 189 5.53 -8.78 -12.24
C GLY A 189 4.16 -8.30 -12.72
N ALA A 190 3.39 -7.70 -11.82
CA ALA A 190 2.09 -7.11 -12.13
C ALA A 190 2.17 -5.98 -13.16
N PHE A 191 3.19 -5.12 -13.08
CA PHE A 191 3.39 -4.05 -14.05
C PHE A 191 3.49 -4.62 -15.48
N TRP A 192 4.42 -5.54 -15.72
CA TRP A 192 4.63 -6.10 -17.06
C TRP A 192 3.49 -7.01 -17.52
N GLY A 193 2.89 -7.78 -16.62
CA GLY A 193 1.78 -8.68 -16.93
C GLY A 193 0.45 -7.96 -17.11
N GLY A 194 0.23 -6.84 -16.41
CA GLY A 194 -1.01 -6.06 -16.41
C GLY A 194 -1.09 -4.97 -17.48
N LEU A 195 0.02 -4.63 -18.14
CA LEU A 195 0.01 -3.67 -19.23
C LEU A 195 -0.89 -4.13 -20.39
N PRO A 196 -1.49 -3.21 -21.17
CA PRO A 196 -2.32 -3.57 -22.32
C PRO A 196 -1.55 -4.34 -23.40
N ARG A 197 -2.26 -5.21 -24.12
CA ARG A 197 -1.75 -5.90 -25.31
C ARG A 197 -1.69 -4.92 -26.48
N LEU A 198 -0.53 -4.30 -26.69
CA LEU A 198 -0.30 -3.36 -27.78
C LEU A 198 0.65 -3.95 -28.85
N PRO A 199 0.37 -3.75 -30.14
CA PRO A 199 1.22 -4.28 -31.22
C PRO A 199 2.62 -3.62 -31.29
N PHE A 200 2.77 -2.42 -30.75
CA PHE A 200 4.01 -1.65 -30.73
C PHE A 200 4.12 -0.81 -29.45
N GLY A 201 5.31 -0.24 -29.20
CA GLY A 201 5.60 0.57 -28.00
C GLY A 201 6.35 -0.21 -26.92
N THR A 202 7.11 0.53 -26.10
CA THR A 202 7.95 -0.03 -25.02
C THR A 202 7.09 -0.60 -23.88
N TYR A 203 6.05 0.13 -23.48
CA TYR A 203 5.17 -0.23 -22.37
C TYR A 203 3.95 -0.98 -22.88
N ARG A 204 4.11 -2.30 -23.03
CA ARG A 204 3.06 -3.25 -23.42
C ARG A 204 3.19 -4.53 -22.60
N GLN A 205 2.14 -5.34 -22.59
CA GLN A 205 2.16 -6.64 -21.92
C GLN A 205 3.42 -7.44 -22.30
N ASN A 206 4.13 -7.91 -21.29
CA ASN A 206 5.32 -8.75 -21.46
C ASN A 206 5.30 -9.87 -20.43
N LEU A 207 4.75 -11.03 -20.84
CA LEU A 207 4.58 -12.18 -19.95
C LEU A 207 5.91 -12.84 -19.55
N ASP A 208 6.95 -12.76 -20.37
CA ASP A 208 8.27 -13.28 -20.02
C ASP A 208 8.88 -12.47 -18.86
N ARG A 209 8.79 -11.13 -18.93
CA ARG A 209 9.20 -10.25 -17.82
C ARG A 209 8.34 -10.47 -16.59
N ALA A 210 7.02 -10.58 -16.76
CA ALA A 210 6.11 -10.85 -15.66
C ALA A 210 6.51 -12.14 -14.94
N HIS A 211 6.65 -13.24 -15.68
CA HIS A 211 7.06 -14.55 -15.16
C HIS A 211 8.41 -14.50 -14.45
N GLN A 212 9.40 -13.85 -15.06
CA GLN A 212 10.72 -13.71 -14.47
C GLN A 212 10.67 -13.07 -13.08
N TYR A 213 9.95 -11.94 -12.94
CA TYR A 213 9.87 -11.25 -11.65
C TYR A 213 8.97 -11.98 -10.64
N LEU A 214 7.83 -12.54 -11.08
CA LEU A 214 6.91 -13.27 -10.22
C LEU A 214 7.54 -14.56 -9.68
N SER A 215 8.31 -15.28 -10.51
CA SER A 215 9.05 -16.47 -10.06
C SER A 215 10.06 -16.11 -8.98
N GLN A 216 10.82 -15.03 -9.17
CA GLN A 216 11.77 -14.55 -8.16
C GLN A 216 11.06 -14.09 -6.87
N ALA A 217 9.87 -13.49 -6.96
CA ALA A 217 9.08 -13.12 -5.78
C ALA A 217 8.63 -14.35 -4.98
N VAL A 218 8.13 -15.38 -5.68
CA VAL A 218 7.73 -16.66 -5.08
C VAL A 218 8.92 -17.39 -4.47
N GLU A 219 10.09 -17.39 -5.11
CA GLU A 219 11.30 -18.00 -4.57
C GLU A 219 11.82 -17.28 -3.33
N LEU A 220 11.80 -15.94 -3.35
CA LEU A 220 12.36 -15.13 -2.27
C LEU A 220 11.47 -15.15 -1.02
N CYS A 221 10.16 -15.25 -1.19
CA CYS A 221 9.22 -15.19 -0.07
C CYS A 221 7.95 -16.04 -0.35
N PRO A 222 8.09 -17.38 -0.34
CA PRO A 222 7.03 -18.31 -0.73
C PRO A 222 5.84 -18.37 0.22
N GLU A 223 6.00 -17.92 1.46
CA GLU A 223 4.98 -17.93 2.52
C GLU A 223 3.98 -16.77 2.40
N TYR A 224 4.25 -15.76 1.57
CA TYR A 224 3.33 -14.65 1.31
C TYR A 224 2.53 -14.93 0.06
N LEU A 225 1.28 -15.33 0.28
CA LEU A 225 0.43 -15.95 -0.72
C LEU A 225 0.06 -15.00 -1.86
N GLU A 226 0.15 -13.68 -1.65
CA GLU A 226 0.01 -12.70 -2.74
C GLU A 226 1.04 -12.92 -3.86
N ASN A 227 2.25 -13.43 -3.56
CA ASN A 227 3.23 -13.76 -4.60
C ASN A 227 2.70 -14.85 -5.55
N LEU A 228 1.97 -15.83 -5.02
CA LEU A 228 1.29 -16.86 -5.81
C LEU A 228 0.06 -16.32 -6.53
N ARG A 229 -0.74 -15.49 -5.85
CA ARG A 229 -1.89 -14.81 -6.49
C ARG A 229 -1.46 -14.02 -7.72
N PHE A 230 -0.38 -13.24 -7.61
CA PHE A 230 0.08 -12.42 -8.73
C PHE A 230 0.64 -13.28 -9.87
N MET A 231 1.25 -14.43 -9.58
CA MET A 231 1.61 -15.42 -10.60
C MET A 231 0.39 -15.89 -11.39
N VAL A 232 -0.73 -16.14 -10.68
CA VAL A 232 -2.00 -16.51 -11.31
C VAL A 232 -2.56 -15.35 -12.16
N GLU A 233 -2.79 -14.19 -11.55
CA GLU A 233 -3.48 -13.04 -12.18
C GLU A 233 -2.68 -12.43 -13.35
N PHE A 234 -1.36 -12.32 -13.24
CA PHE A 234 -0.55 -11.53 -14.18
C PHE A 234 0.33 -12.36 -15.12
N TYR A 235 0.35 -13.69 -14.96
CA TYR A 235 1.07 -14.58 -15.87
C TYR A 235 0.21 -15.73 -16.37
N LEU A 236 -0.25 -16.63 -15.48
CA LEU A 236 -0.92 -17.86 -15.89
C LEU A 236 -2.24 -17.59 -16.61
N GLU A 237 -3.09 -16.71 -16.07
CA GLU A 237 -4.37 -16.36 -16.69
C GLU A 237 -4.21 -15.63 -18.03
N PRO A 238 -3.38 -14.58 -18.16
CA PRO A 238 -3.09 -13.98 -19.46
C PRO A 238 -2.51 -14.96 -20.49
N LYS A 239 -1.74 -15.97 -20.04
CA LYS A 239 -1.14 -16.98 -20.90
C LYS A 239 -2.13 -18.09 -21.29
N GLY A 240 -3.22 -18.26 -20.55
CA GLY A 240 -4.22 -19.31 -20.77
C GLY A 240 -3.86 -20.66 -20.14
N GLU A 241 -3.02 -20.67 -19.09
CA GLU A 241 -2.57 -21.89 -18.40
C GLU A 241 -3.54 -22.25 -17.26
N GLU A 242 -4.76 -22.66 -17.62
CA GLU A 242 -5.87 -22.87 -16.68
C GLU A 242 -5.59 -23.96 -15.63
N GLU A 243 -5.01 -25.10 -16.04
CA GLU A 243 -4.69 -26.21 -15.12
C GLU A 243 -3.67 -25.80 -14.05
N GLU A 244 -2.63 -25.06 -14.45
CA GLU A 244 -1.60 -24.57 -13.53
C GLU A 244 -2.16 -23.48 -12.61
N ALA A 245 -3.00 -22.57 -13.15
CA ALA A 245 -3.69 -21.57 -12.34
C ALA A 245 -4.56 -22.22 -11.27
N GLN A 246 -5.35 -23.24 -11.63
CA GLN A 246 -6.20 -23.97 -10.68
C GLN A 246 -5.37 -24.67 -9.59
N ALA A 247 -4.26 -25.31 -9.95
CA ALA A 247 -3.35 -25.93 -8.99
C ALA A 247 -2.76 -24.91 -7.99
N LEU A 248 -2.39 -23.70 -8.46
CA LEU A 248 -1.91 -22.62 -7.58
C LEU A 248 -3.01 -22.11 -6.65
N LEU A 249 -4.24 -21.92 -7.14
CA LEU A 249 -5.37 -21.50 -6.31
C LEU A 249 -5.64 -22.49 -5.18
N GLU A 250 -5.64 -23.79 -5.47
CA GLU A 250 -5.78 -24.83 -4.43
C GLU A 250 -4.64 -24.79 -3.41
N ARG A 251 -3.40 -24.56 -3.86
CA ARG A 251 -2.25 -24.42 -2.97
C ARG A 251 -2.41 -23.22 -2.04
N ILE A 252 -2.88 -22.07 -2.54
CA ILE A 252 -3.17 -20.88 -1.73
C ILE A 252 -4.20 -21.22 -0.63
N VAL A 253 -5.33 -21.84 -1.01
CA VAL A 253 -6.39 -22.21 -0.05
C VAL A 253 -5.91 -23.20 1.01
N LYS A 254 -4.94 -24.07 0.72
CA LYS A 254 -4.40 -25.06 1.66
C LYS A 254 -3.23 -24.54 2.51
N ALA A 255 -2.55 -23.46 2.09
CA ALA A 255 -1.36 -22.96 2.78
C ALA A 255 -1.65 -22.36 4.18
N PRO A 256 -0.73 -22.42 5.15
CA PRO A 256 -0.90 -21.72 6.41
C PRO A 256 -0.86 -20.19 6.24
N LEU A 257 -1.39 -19.45 7.22
CA LEU A 257 -1.33 -17.98 7.22
C LEU A 257 0.07 -17.42 7.47
N GLY A 258 0.94 -18.16 8.18
CA GLY A 258 2.31 -17.71 8.47
C GLY A 258 2.37 -16.36 9.19
N ASP A 259 3.42 -15.60 8.92
CA ASP A 259 3.70 -14.31 9.55
C ASP A 259 2.96 -13.12 8.91
N TYR A 260 2.09 -13.40 7.92
CA TYR A 260 1.39 -12.37 7.14
C TYR A 260 -0.14 -12.56 7.17
N PRO A 261 -0.75 -12.65 8.37
CA PRO A 261 -2.10 -13.14 8.52
C PRO A 261 -3.15 -12.28 7.80
N LEU A 262 -2.97 -10.95 7.74
CA LEU A 262 -3.90 -10.04 7.07
C LEU A 262 -4.02 -10.37 5.57
N TYR A 263 -2.91 -10.28 4.84
CA TYR A 263 -2.91 -10.47 3.38
C TYR A 263 -3.02 -11.93 2.98
N ASN A 264 -2.50 -12.86 3.78
CA ASN A 264 -2.65 -14.28 3.49
C ASN A 264 -4.11 -14.73 3.65
N SER A 265 -4.86 -14.23 4.64
CA SER A 265 -6.27 -14.61 4.76
C SER A 265 -7.12 -13.99 3.64
N LEU A 266 -6.87 -12.74 3.24
CA LEU A 266 -7.50 -12.11 2.08
C LEU A 266 -7.21 -12.88 0.78
N THR A 267 -5.96 -13.27 0.56
CA THR A 267 -5.55 -14.02 -0.63
C THR A 267 -6.21 -15.41 -0.67
N LYS A 268 -6.40 -16.04 0.49
CA LYS A 268 -7.15 -17.30 0.60
C LYS A 268 -8.63 -17.14 0.28
N LEU A 269 -9.27 -16.07 0.78
CA LEU A 269 -10.67 -15.76 0.47
C LEU A 269 -10.85 -15.53 -1.04
N TRP A 270 -9.97 -14.74 -1.65
CA TRP A 270 -9.93 -14.54 -3.11
C TRP A 270 -9.80 -15.86 -3.86
N ALA A 271 -8.83 -16.72 -3.49
CA ALA A 271 -8.62 -17.99 -4.17
C ALA A 271 -9.81 -18.96 -4.00
N TRP A 272 -10.44 -18.96 -2.82
CA TRP A 272 -11.64 -19.78 -2.56
C TRP A 272 -12.83 -19.33 -3.41
N GLN A 273 -13.04 -18.02 -3.57
CA GLN A 273 -14.08 -17.48 -4.46
C GLN A 273 -13.85 -17.88 -5.92
N ARG A 274 -12.59 -17.83 -6.39
CA ARG A 274 -12.21 -18.21 -7.76
C ARG A 274 -12.41 -19.71 -8.05
N LEU A 275 -12.26 -20.57 -7.04
CA LEU A 275 -12.49 -22.02 -7.17
C LEU A 275 -13.97 -22.40 -7.05
N SER A 276 -14.81 -21.54 -6.46
CA SER A 276 -16.21 -21.83 -6.17
C SER A 276 -17.19 -21.27 -7.21
N GLY A 277 -16.73 -20.40 -8.11
CA GLY A 277 -17.51 -19.80 -9.19
C GLY A 277 -17.18 -20.45 -10.53
#